data_AF-A0A0R3ED45-F1
#
_entry.id   AF-A0A0R3ED45-F1
#
_cell.length_a   1.000
_cell.length_b   1.000
_cell.length_c   1.000
_cell.angle_alpha   90.00
_cell.angle_beta   90.00
_cell.angle_gamma   90.00
#
_symmetry.space_group_name_H-M   'P 1'
#
loop_
_entity.id
_entity.type
_entity.pdbx_description
1 polymer ?
#
loop_
_entity_poly.entity_id
_entity_poly.type
_entity_poly.pdbx_seq_one_letter_code
_entity_poly.pdbx_strand_id
1 'polypeptide(L)'
;MAYKKLFNQSGLTLTVLPVTRVGSEPNQSGQIVATALPVGGKQTIEYGSAQNPFLNGLVISSSSDGAFSSGSQIVTTRGSNWDTVLNTHDTLTFSGAGGLNLVGSNI
;
A
#
# COMPACT_ATOMS: atom_id res chain seq x y z
N MET A 1 6.37 16.51 1.62
CA MET A 1 5.78 15.25 2.10
C MET A 1 5.31 14.42 0.92
N ALA A 2 5.21 13.11 1.09
CA ALA A 2 4.75 12.17 0.07
C ALA A 2 3.41 11.54 0.49
N TYR A 3 2.48 11.48 -0.47
CA TYR A 3 1.10 11.07 -0.23
C TYR A 3 0.69 9.92 -1.12
N LYS A 4 -0.24 9.09 -0.64
CA LYS A 4 -0.88 8.04 -1.42
C LYS A 4 -2.38 8.06 -1.22
N LYS A 5 -3.13 8.05 -2.32
CA LYS A 5 -4.58 7.82 -2.30
C LYS A 5 -4.84 6.33 -2.25
N LEU A 6 -5.75 5.91 -1.38
CA LEU A 6 -6.16 4.53 -1.18
C LEU A 6 -7.64 4.43 -1.42
N PHE A 7 -8.06 3.40 -2.16
CA PHE A 7 -9.47 3.13 -2.42
C PHE A 7 -9.80 1.66 -2.20
N ASN A 8 -10.72 1.37 -1.29
CA ASN A 8 -11.12 0.01 -0.97
C ASN A 8 -12.40 -0.42 -1.72
N GLN A 9 -12.24 -1.33 -2.67
CA GLN A 9 -13.33 -2.02 -3.38
C GLN A 9 -13.36 -3.52 -3.07
N SER A 10 -12.72 -3.97 -2.00
CA SER A 10 -12.61 -5.39 -1.65
C SER A 10 -13.89 -6.03 -1.11
N GLY A 11 -14.85 -5.22 -0.66
CA GLY A 11 -16.03 -5.69 0.07
C GLY A 11 -15.80 -5.94 1.56
N LEU A 12 -14.56 -5.84 2.07
CA LEU A 12 -14.22 -5.97 3.49
C LEU A 12 -13.46 -4.75 4.00
N THR A 13 -13.53 -4.47 5.30
CA THR A 13 -12.64 -3.46 5.91
C THR A 13 -11.21 -3.97 5.88
N LEU A 14 -10.30 -3.14 5.39
CA LEU A 14 -8.89 -3.47 5.26
C LEU A 14 -8.07 -2.72 6.31
N THR A 15 -7.04 -3.39 6.84
CA THR A 15 -5.89 -2.73 7.45
C THR A 15 -4.81 -2.66 6.40
N VAL A 16 -4.37 -1.45 6.06
CA VAL A 16 -3.34 -1.19 5.06
C VAL A 16 -2.12 -0.61 5.76
N LEU A 17 -0.96 -1.21 5.51
CA LEU A 17 0.31 -0.91 6.16
C LEU A 17 1.39 -0.68 5.10
N PRO A 18 1.47 0.51 4.49
CA PRO A 18 2.55 0.83 3.58
C PRO A 18 3.86 0.94 4.33
N VAL A 19 4.89 0.33 3.76
CA VAL A 19 6.25 0.33 4.29
C VAL A 19 7.05 1.33 3.48
N THR A 20 7.61 2.35 4.13
CA THR A 20 8.45 3.35 3.47
C THR A 20 9.80 2.78 3.09
N ARG A 21 10.51 3.45 2.18
CA ARG A 21 11.88 3.13 1.79
C ARG A 21 12.86 4.15 2.36
N VAL A 22 14.03 3.67 2.80
CA VAL A 22 15.14 4.53 3.19
C VAL A 22 16.04 4.75 1.97
N GLY A 23 16.08 5.98 1.46
CA GLY A 23 16.79 6.32 0.23
C GLY A 23 16.01 5.92 -1.03
N SER A 24 16.70 5.98 -2.18
CA SER A 24 16.10 5.63 -3.48
C SER A 24 16.05 4.12 -3.74
N GLU A 25 17.00 3.39 -3.19
CA GLU A 25 17.19 1.97 -3.46
C GLU A 25 16.38 1.09 -2.49
N PRO A 26 15.74 0.01 -2.98
CA PRO A 26 14.85 -0.83 -2.18
C PRO A 26 15.58 -1.78 -1.22
N ASN A 27 16.75 -1.39 -0.74
CA ASN A 27 17.63 -2.22 0.08
C ASN A 27 17.29 -2.12 1.57
N GLN A 28 16.57 -1.06 1.97
CA GLN A 28 16.23 -0.80 3.36
C GLN A 28 14.80 -0.26 3.50
N SER A 29 14.02 -0.95 4.32
CA SER A 29 12.68 -0.51 4.74
C SER A 29 12.77 0.51 5.86
N GLY A 30 11.86 1.48 5.83
CA GLY A 30 11.71 2.51 6.86
C GLY A 30 10.50 2.25 7.76
N GLN A 31 9.84 3.34 8.12
CA GLN A 31 8.63 3.38 8.93
C GLN A 31 7.44 2.71 8.22
N ILE A 32 6.54 2.15 9.03
CA ILE A 32 5.26 1.59 8.59
C ILE A 32 4.16 2.58 8.97
N VAL A 33 3.28 2.89 8.04
CA VAL A 33 2.12 3.75 8.28
C VAL A 33 0.87 2.89 8.34
N ALA A 34 0.27 2.72 9.51
CA ALA A 34 -0.95 1.94 9.65
C ALA A 34 -2.18 2.80 9.34
N THR A 35 -3.08 2.30 8.49
CA THR A 35 -4.40 2.91 8.28
C THR A 35 -5.48 1.84 8.19
N ALA A 36 -6.63 2.15 8.79
CA ALA A 36 -7.84 1.37 8.58
C ALA A 36 -8.61 1.97 7.39
N LEU A 37 -9.01 1.13 6.45
CA LEU A 37 -9.70 1.54 5.23
C LEU A 37 -11.04 0.78 5.15
N PRO A 38 -12.17 1.43 5.54
CA PRO A 38 -13.50 0.82 5.50
C PRO A 38 -13.91 0.38 4.10
N VAL A 39 -14.93 -0.48 4.01
CA VAL A 39 -15.54 -0.89 2.73
C VAL A 39 -15.99 0.34 1.93
N GLY A 40 -15.57 0.45 0.67
CA GLY A 40 -15.85 1.62 -0.19
C GLY A 40 -15.07 2.88 0.19
N GLY A 41 -14.25 2.82 1.23
CA GLY A 41 -13.51 3.96 1.78
C GLY A 41 -12.45 4.48 0.81
N LYS A 42 -12.36 5.81 0.75
CA LYS A 42 -11.29 6.54 0.05
C LYS A 42 -10.53 7.37 1.08
N GLN A 43 -9.21 7.24 1.09
CA GLN A 43 -8.37 7.97 2.04
C GLN A 43 -7.05 8.36 1.40
N THR A 44 -6.59 9.58 1.68
CA THR A 44 -5.21 9.99 1.38
C THR A 44 -4.38 9.84 2.63
N ILE A 45 -3.29 9.10 2.53
CA ILE A 45 -2.32 8.94 3.62
C ILE A 45 -1.04 9.68 3.31
N GLU A 46 -0.44 10.26 4.33
CA GLU A 46 0.95 10.69 4.30
C GLU A 46 1.82 9.51 4.72
N TYR A 47 2.86 9.20 3.94
CA TYR A 47 3.74 8.08 4.28
C TYR A 47 5.21 8.44 4.28
N GLY A 48 5.65 9.47 3.56
CA GLY A 48 7.07 9.78 3.41
C GLY A 48 7.36 11.27 3.36
N SER A 49 8.65 11.59 3.26
CA SER A 49 9.12 12.96 3.11
C SER A 49 9.37 13.31 1.64
N ALA A 50 9.70 14.57 1.36
CA ALA A 50 10.12 14.97 0.01
C ALA A 50 11.46 14.33 -0.39
N GLN A 51 12.30 14.00 0.60
CA GLN A 51 13.61 13.39 0.39
C GLN A 51 13.53 11.88 0.16
N ASN A 52 12.53 11.21 0.76
CA ASN A 52 12.28 9.78 0.61
C ASN A 52 10.80 9.52 0.29
N PRO A 53 10.36 9.78 -0.96
CA PRO A 53 8.97 9.65 -1.36
C PRO A 53 8.61 8.24 -1.85
N PHE A 54 9.39 7.21 -1.48
CA PHE A 54 9.24 5.87 -2.02
C PHE A 54 8.68 4.89 -0.99
N LEU A 55 7.82 3.99 -1.44
CA LEU A 55 7.38 2.81 -0.70
C LEU A 55 8.29 1.62 -1.02
N ASN A 56 8.69 0.90 0.01
CA ASN A 56 9.42 -0.35 -0.09
C ASN A 56 8.53 -1.59 -0.05
N GLY A 57 7.26 -1.43 0.31
CA GLY A 57 6.34 -2.54 0.33
C GLY A 57 4.97 -2.18 0.88
N LEU A 58 4.13 -3.19 0.94
CA LEU A 58 2.77 -3.07 1.42
C LEU A 58 2.35 -4.35 2.13
N VAL A 59 1.76 -4.20 3.30
CA VAL A 59 1.04 -5.28 3.99
C VAL A 59 -0.44 -4.91 4.04
N ILE A 60 -1.29 -5.89 3.75
CA ILE A 60 -2.74 -5.75 3.78
C ILE A 60 -3.29 -6.92 4.58
N SER A 61 -4.27 -6.65 5.42
CA SER A 61 -5.03 -7.69 6.08
C SER A 61 -6.50 -7.32 6.16
N SER A 62 -7.36 -8.33 6.20
CA SER A 62 -8.78 -8.19 6.50
C SER A 62 -9.22 -9.30 7.44
N SER A 63 -10.18 -9.00 8.30
CA SER A 63 -10.86 -9.99 9.11
C SER A 63 -12.36 -9.85 8.96
N SER A 64 -13.06 -10.95 8.72
CA SER A 64 -14.53 -11.02 8.71
C SER A 64 -14.96 -12.35 9.32
N ASP A 65 -15.91 -12.31 10.25
CA ASP A 65 -16.57 -13.50 10.83
C ASP A 65 -15.58 -14.60 11.30
N GLY A 66 -14.46 -14.21 11.88
CA GLY A 66 -13.42 -15.12 12.38
C GLY A 66 -12.44 -15.62 11.32
N ALA A 67 -12.66 -15.33 10.03
CA ALA A 67 -11.70 -15.59 8.95
C ALA A 67 -10.72 -14.42 8.81
N PHE A 68 -9.42 -14.74 8.76
CA PHE A 68 -8.34 -13.78 8.54
C PHE A 68 -7.69 -14.02 7.17
N SER A 69 -7.48 -12.94 6.43
CA SER A 69 -6.77 -12.95 5.15
C SER A 69 -5.72 -11.85 5.19
N SER A 70 -4.50 -12.16 4.73
CA SER A 70 -3.41 -11.19 4.65
C SER A 70 -2.53 -11.42 3.45
N GLY A 71 -1.98 -10.34 2.90
CA GLY A 71 -0.95 -10.36 1.88
C GLY A 71 0.15 -9.33 2.18
N SER A 72 1.40 -9.68 1.87
CA SER A 72 2.55 -8.80 2.05
C SER A 72 3.49 -8.93 0.87
N GLN A 73 3.94 -7.79 0.33
CA GLN A 73 4.92 -7.77 -0.73
C GLN A 73 5.85 -6.58 -0.59
N ILE A 74 7.15 -6.87 -0.66
CA ILE A 74 8.23 -5.90 -0.64
C ILE A 74 8.84 -5.76 -2.02
N VAL A 75 9.33 -4.57 -2.33
CA VAL A 75 10.14 -4.29 -3.50
C VAL A 75 11.55 -4.78 -3.20
N THR A 76 12.08 -5.65 -4.06
CA THR A 76 13.47 -6.14 -3.99
C THR A 76 14.32 -5.58 -5.12
N THR A 77 13.70 -5.02 -6.16
CA THR A 77 14.39 -4.46 -7.32
C THR A 77 13.65 -3.22 -7.79
N ARG A 78 14.40 -2.13 -7.97
CA ARG A 78 13.89 -0.86 -8.46
C ARG A 78 13.42 -1.01 -9.91
N GLY A 79 12.28 -0.43 -10.25
CA GLY A 79 11.66 -0.56 -11.57
C GLY A 79 10.99 -1.90 -11.83
N SER A 80 10.89 -2.79 -10.84
CA SER A 80 10.05 -3.98 -10.95
C SER A 80 8.56 -3.60 -11.06
N ASN A 81 7.72 -4.50 -11.58
CA ASN A 81 6.28 -4.25 -11.69
C ASN A 81 5.66 -3.79 -10.36
N TRP A 82 6.10 -4.37 -9.23
CA TRP A 82 5.62 -3.98 -7.91
C TRP A 82 6.12 -2.60 -7.47
N ASP A 83 7.39 -2.29 -7.75
CA ASP A 83 7.93 -0.94 -7.54
C ASP A 83 7.12 0.10 -8.33
N THR A 84 6.80 -0.20 -9.58
CA THR A 84 5.99 0.66 -10.45
C THR A 84 4.59 0.86 -9.88
N VAL A 85 3.89 -0.22 -9.50
CA VAL A 85 2.56 -0.13 -8.87
C VAL A 85 2.59 0.79 -7.65
N LEU A 86 3.59 0.66 -6.77
CA LEU A 86 3.67 1.47 -5.55
C LEU A 86 4.18 2.89 -5.77
N ASN A 87 5.08 3.14 -6.72
CA ASN A 87 5.86 4.38 -6.76
C ASN A 87 5.60 5.25 -8.01
N THR A 88 4.99 4.74 -9.07
CA THR A 88 4.63 5.55 -10.26
C THR A 88 3.14 5.91 -10.33
N HIS A 89 2.36 5.42 -9.37
CA HIS A 89 0.92 5.67 -9.28
C HIS A 89 0.58 6.43 -8.01
N ASP A 90 -0.31 7.41 -8.10
CA ASP A 90 -0.75 8.20 -6.93
C ASP A 90 -1.87 7.50 -6.13
N THR A 91 -2.57 6.57 -6.77
CA THR A 91 -3.74 5.89 -6.23
C THR A 91 -3.55 4.38 -6.25
N LEU A 92 -3.82 3.72 -5.12
CA LEU A 92 -3.92 2.26 -5.02
C LEU A 92 -5.39 1.88 -4.82
N THR A 93 -5.89 1.06 -5.72
CA THR A 93 -7.25 0.50 -5.63
C THR A 93 -7.18 -0.97 -5.25
N PHE A 94 -7.78 -1.30 -4.11
CA PHE A 94 -7.80 -2.64 -3.54
C PHE A 94 -9.07 -3.38 -3.98
N SER A 95 -8.90 -4.59 -4.47
CA SER A 95 -9.96 -5.50 -4.89
C SER A 95 -9.78 -6.86 -4.20
N GLY A 96 -10.88 -7.56 -3.90
CA GLY A 96 -10.83 -8.87 -3.24
C GLY A 96 -10.49 -8.86 -1.74
N ALA A 97 -10.99 -9.86 -1.03
CA ALA A 97 -10.95 -9.98 0.43
C ALA A 97 -9.53 -10.25 0.99
N GLY A 98 -8.80 -9.19 1.36
CA GLY A 98 -7.61 -9.26 2.23
C GLY A 98 -6.28 -9.71 1.60
N GLY A 99 -6.22 -9.81 0.26
CA GLY A 99 -4.99 -10.15 -0.47
C GLY A 99 -4.35 -8.94 -1.18
N LEU A 100 -3.21 -9.16 -1.84
CA LEU A 100 -2.49 -8.17 -2.67
C LEU A 100 -3.13 -7.97 -4.06
N ASN A 101 -4.45 -8.09 -4.15
CA ASN A 101 -5.18 -7.85 -5.38
C ASN A 101 -5.44 -6.35 -5.52
N LEU A 102 -4.44 -5.62 -6.00
CA LEU A 102 -4.53 -4.18 -6.15
C LEU A 102 -3.96 -3.71 -7.47
N VAL A 103 -4.44 -2.55 -7.90
CA VAL A 103 -3.96 -1.86 -9.10
C VAL A 103 -3.55 -0.43 -8.75
N GLY A 104 -2.45 0.02 -9.35
CA GLY A 104 -2.02 1.40 -9.31
C GLY A 104 -2.64 2.20 -10.45
N SER A 105 -3.08 3.43 -10.18
CA SER A 105 -3.58 4.36 -11.19
C SER A 105 -3.22 5.81 -10.85
N ASN A 106 -3.33 6.71 -11.82
CA ASN A 106 -3.17 8.16 -11.67
C ASN A 106 -4.52 8.84 -11.94
N ILE A 107 -5.34 9.03 -10.90
CA ILE A 107 -6.72 9.54 -11.00
C ILE A 107 -6.96 10.65 -9.98
#